data_AF-A0A2V5F1C4-F1
#
_entry.id   AF-A0A2V5F1C4-F1
#
_cell.length_a   1.000
_cell.length_b   1.000
_cell.length_c   1.000
_cell.angle_alpha   90.00
_cell.angle_beta   90.00
_cell.angle_gamma   90.00
#
_symmetry.space_group_name_H-M   'P 1'
#
loop_
_entity.id
_entity.type
_entity.pdbx_description
1 polymer ?
#
loop_
_entity_poly.entity_id
_entity_poly.type
_entity_poly.pdbx_seq_one_letter_code
_entity_poly.pdbx_strand_id
1 'polypeptide(L)' 'MHSAMDASNTAPVAILHQKAFHKSAALNAARMIRHQYAPASKHAFRAECVEHLRASLCETQP' A
#
# COMPACT_ATOMS: atom_id res chain seq x y z
N MET A 1 -22.31 18.73 -23.72
CA MET A 1 -22.13 17.33 -23.31
C MET A 1 -20.65 17.13 -22.99
N HIS A 2 -20.25 17.19 -21.71
CA HIS A 2 -18.86 17.03 -21.27
C HIS A 2 -18.85 16.06 -20.09
N SER A 3 -18.89 14.75 -20.34
CA SER A 3 -18.76 13.73 -19.29
C SER A 3 -18.38 12.38 -19.91
N ALA A 4 -17.08 12.14 -20.11
CA ALA A 4 -16.55 10.79 -20.36
C ALA A 4 -15.01 10.72 -20.29
N MET A 5 -14.32 11.83 -20.62
CA MET A 5 -12.87 11.80 -20.85
C MET A 5 -12.03 11.87 -19.56
N ASP A 6 -12.56 12.39 -18.45
CA ASP A 6 -11.81 12.51 -17.19
C ASP A 6 -11.74 11.20 -16.38
N ALA A 7 -12.68 10.27 -16.58
CA ALA A 7 -12.70 9.00 -15.85
C ALA A 7 -11.49 8.10 -16.21
N SER A 8 -11.05 8.11 -17.47
CA SER A 8 -9.92 7.29 -17.94
C SER A 8 -8.56 7.78 -17.43
N ASN A 9 -8.39 9.09 -17.21
CA ASN A 9 -7.14 9.64 -16.68
C ASN A 9 -7.04 9.54 -15.15
N THR A 10 -8.17 9.35 -14.47
CA THR A 10 -8.19 9.22 -13.01
C THR A 10 -7.74 7.83 -12.55
N ALA A 11 -7.99 6.78 -13.34
CA ALA A 11 -7.63 5.41 -12.97
C ALA A 11 -6.10 5.19 -12.82
N PRO A 12 -5.23 5.65 -13.75
CA PRO A 12 -3.78 5.55 -13.57
C PRO A 12 -3.26 6.33 -12.36
N VAL A 13 -3.82 7.52 -12.09
CA VAL A 13 -3.44 8.37 -10.95
C VAL A 13 -3.87 7.74 -9.62
N ALA A 14 -5.08 7.16 -9.57
CA ALA A 14 -5.56 6.41 -8.41
C ALA A 14 -4.69 5.19 -8.11
N ILE A 15 -4.29 4.43 -9.14
CA ILE A 15 -3.38 3.29 -9.00
C ILE A 15 -2.00 3.74 -8.49
N LEU A 16 -1.46 4.85 -9.04
CA LEU A 16 -0.18 5.41 -8.59
C LEU A 16 -0.23 5.85 -7.13
N HIS A 17 -1.28 6.57 -6.73
CA HIS A 17 -1.50 6.99 -5.35
C HIS A 17 -1.65 5.81 -4.40
N GLN A 18 -2.38 4.77 -4.81
CA GLN A 18 -2.56 3.56 -4.02
C GLN A 18 -1.23 2.81 -3.85
N LYS A 19 -0.44 2.63 -4.92
CA LYS A 19 0.91 2.04 -4.84
C LYS A 19 1.83 2.84 -3.91
N ALA A 20 1.79 4.18 -3.99
CA ALA A 20 2.57 5.07 -3.13
C ALA A 20 2.15 4.99 -1.65
N PHE A 21 0.84 4.90 -1.39
CA PHE A 21 0.29 4.69 -0.06
C PHE A 21 0.73 3.35 0.54
N HIS A 22 0.60 2.25 -0.21
CA HIS A 22 1.04 0.95 0.29
C HIS A 22 2.56 0.95 0.55
N LYS A 23 3.36 1.63 -0.27
CA LYS A 23 4.80 1.79 -0.02
C LYS A 23 5.08 2.54 1.28
N SER A 24 4.41 3.66 1.54
CA SER A 24 4.63 4.43 2.77
C SER A 24 4.13 3.67 4.01
N ALA A 25 3.01 2.97 3.92
CA ALA A 25 2.47 2.13 4.98
C ALA A 25 3.40 0.95 5.31
N ALA A 26 3.95 0.25 4.31
CA ALA A 26 4.95 -0.81 4.52
C ALA A 26 6.19 -0.30 5.27
N LEU A 27 6.71 0.87 4.88
CA LEU A 27 7.84 1.49 5.57
C LEU A 27 7.51 1.87 7.01
N ASN A 28 6.30 2.36 7.26
CA ASN A 28 5.84 2.68 8.61
C ASN A 28 5.74 1.43 9.49
N ALA A 29 5.09 0.37 9.01
CA ALA A 29 4.99 -0.91 9.71
C ALA A 29 6.39 -1.50 10.00
N ALA A 30 7.31 -1.43 9.03
CA ALA A 30 8.71 -1.84 9.22
C ALA A 30 9.42 -1.06 10.34
N ARG A 31 9.17 0.25 10.45
CA ARG A 31 9.70 1.07 11.55
C ARG A 31 9.13 0.64 12.90
N MET A 32 7.83 0.36 12.97
CA MET A 32 7.17 -0.06 14.22
C MET A 32 7.71 -1.38 14.78
N ILE A 33 8.08 -2.34 13.92
CA ILE A 33 8.69 -3.62 14.35
C ILE A 33 9.91 -3.41 15.25
N ARG A 34 10.74 -2.38 14.98
CA ARG A 34 11.95 -2.10 15.75
C ARG A 34 11.67 -1.58 17.16
N HIS A 35 10.53 -0.94 17.36
CA HIS A 35 10.16 -0.32 18.64
C HIS A 35 9.25 -1.19 19.50
N GLN A 36 8.72 -2.30 18.97
CA GLN A 36 7.92 -3.23 19.76
C GLN A 36 8.79 -4.22 20.53
N TYR A 37 8.40 -4.51 21.77
CA TYR A 37 9.01 -5.55 22.61
C TYR A 37 8.17 -6.82 22.63
N ALA A 38 6.84 -6.70 22.53
CA ALA A 38 5.92 -7.84 22.51
C ALA A 38 6.04 -8.63 21.19
N PRO A 39 6.27 -9.96 21.23
CA PRO A 39 6.35 -10.80 20.04
C PRO A 39 5.07 -10.76 19.19
N ALA A 40 3.89 -10.76 19.84
CA ALA A 40 2.60 -10.68 19.15
C ALA A 40 2.46 -9.38 18.33
N SER A 41 2.84 -8.24 18.91
CA SER A 41 2.82 -6.95 18.20
C SER A 41 3.83 -6.91 17.04
N LYS A 42 5.03 -7.47 17.22
CA LYS A 42 6.00 -7.61 16.11
C LYS A 42 5.44 -8.45 14.98
N HIS A 43 4.74 -9.54 15.29
CA HIS A 43 4.13 -10.40 14.29
C HIS A 43 3.02 -9.67 13.51
N ALA A 44 2.17 -8.91 14.20
CA ALA A 44 1.13 -8.11 13.56
C ALA A 44 1.72 -7.08 12.57
N PHE A 45 2.72 -6.29 12.99
CA PHE A 45 3.36 -5.33 12.09
C PHE A 45 4.14 -5.99 10.94
N ARG A 46 4.67 -7.20 11.13
CA ARG A 46 5.28 -7.97 10.03
C ARG A 46 4.23 -8.39 9.00
N ALA A 47 3.07 -8.88 9.45
CA ALA A 47 1.98 -9.26 8.56
C ALA A 47 1.47 -8.05 7.76
N GLU A 48 1.21 -6.93 8.44
CA GLU A 48 0.80 -5.66 7.82
C GLU A 48 1.84 -5.15 6.81
N CYS A 49 3.14 -5.19 7.17
CA CYS A 49 4.22 -4.80 6.26
C CYS A 49 4.23 -5.66 4.98
N VAL A 50 4.09 -6.98 5.11
CA VAL A 50 4.06 -7.90 3.96
C VAL A 50 2.82 -7.67 3.09
N GLU A 51 1.67 -7.40 3.70
CA GLU A 51 0.44 -7.09 2.98
C GLU A 51 0.59 -5.81 2.12
N HIS A 52 1.10 -4.74 2.71
CA HIS A 52 1.35 -3.50 1.99
C HIS A 52 2.44 -3.66 0.92
N LEU A 53 3.48 -4.47 1.17
CA LEU A 53 4.48 -4.77 0.13
C LEU A 53 3.85 -5.51 -1.05
N ARG A 54 3.00 -6.51 -0.80
CA ARG A 54 2.29 -7.22 -1.87
C ARG A 54 1.38 -6.27 -2.65
N ALA A 55 0.62 -5.42 -1.98
CA ALA A 55 -0.25 -4.44 -2.65
C ALA A 55 0.52 -3.38 -3.45
N SER A 56 1.74 -3.02 -3.02
CA SER A 56 2.60 -2.09 -3.76
C SER A 56 3.25 -2.74 -4.99
N LEU A 57 3.58 -4.03 -4.90
CA LEU A 57 4.27 -4.81 -5.94
C LEU A 57 3.34 -5.53 -6.92
N CYS A 58 2.10 -5.82 -6.53
CA CYS A 58 1.12 -6.43 -7.40
C CYS A 58 0.74 -5.45 -8.51
N GLU A 59 1.23 -5.73 -9.72
CA GLU A 59 0.68 -5.22 -10.97
C GLU A 59 -0.43 -6.15 -11.46
N THR A 60 -1.43 -6.43 -10.63
CA THR A 60 -2.53 -7.31 -11.06
C THR A 60 -3.59 -6.50 -11.79
N GLN A 61 -3.24 -6.01 -12.98
CA GLN A 61 -4.20 -5.97 -14.08
C GLN A 61 -4.22 -7.38 -14.71
N PRO A 62 -5.37 -8.08 -14.75
CA PRO A 62 -5.58 -9.07 -15.81
C PRO A 62 -5.65 -8.38 -17.18
#